data_AF-A0A2S6NF93-F1
#
_entry.id   AF-A0A2S6NF93-F1
#
_cell.length_a   1.000
_cell.length_b   1.000
_cell.length_c   1.000
_cell.angle_alpha   90.00
_cell.angle_beta   90.00
_cell.angle_gamma   90.00
#
_symmetry.space_group_name_H-M   'P 1'
#
loop_
_entity.id
_entity.type
_entity.pdbx_description
1 polymer ?
#
loop_
_entity_poly.entity_id
_entity_poly.type
_entity_poly.pdbx_seq_one_letter_code
_entity_poly.pdbx_strand_id
1 'polypeptide(L)'
;MGKKTLQLNDAQQTTLDGVLNTLAERVYNLRKARSLSGRALAAKAGIAHPTVVAIEGGAINVSIAILVLLAQALEVDISVFFDVGFNIKSSDEAFTRGVTTRRY
;
A
#
# COMPACT_ATOMS: atom_id res chain seq x y z
N MET A 1 1.76 27.82 4.77
CA MET A 1 0.57 27.29 4.05
C MET A 1 0.01 26.16 4.90
N GLY A 2 -1.09 26.39 5.62
CA GLY A 2 -1.63 25.41 6.57
C GLY A 2 -2.09 24.17 5.81
N LYS A 3 -1.57 22.99 6.15
CA LYS A 3 -2.10 21.74 5.63
C LYS A 3 -3.54 21.64 6.12
N LYS A 4 -4.52 21.79 5.23
CA LYS A 4 -5.92 21.52 5.54
C LYS A 4 -6.00 20.07 5.97
N THR A 5 -6.14 19.84 7.28
CA THR A 5 -6.37 18.50 7.81
C THR A 5 -7.68 18.01 7.21
N LEU A 6 -7.61 16.93 6.43
CA LEU A 6 -8.81 16.27 5.93
C LEU A 6 -9.56 15.76 7.16
N GLN A 7 -10.77 16.27 7.39
CA GLN A 7 -11.65 15.72 8.41
C GLN A 7 -12.27 14.45 7.82
N LEU A 8 -11.70 13.30 8.18
CA LEU A 8 -12.23 12.00 7.84
C LEU A 8 -13.13 11.54 8.97
N ASN A 9 -14.27 10.93 8.64
CA ASN A 9 -15.05 10.20 9.64
C ASN A 9 -14.37 8.86 9.99
N ASP A 10 -14.81 8.22 11.07
CA ASP A 10 -14.18 6.98 11.56
C ASP A 10 -14.17 5.85 10.52
N ALA A 11 -15.22 5.75 9.70
CA ALA A 11 -15.30 4.75 8.62
C ALA A 11 -14.29 5.02 7.49
N GLN A 12 -14.13 6.29 7.11
CA GLN A 12 -13.14 6.73 6.11
C GLN A 12 -11.72 6.57 6.62
N GLN A 13 -11.48 6.86 7.91
CA GLN A 13 -10.18 6.66 8.55
C GLN A 13 -9.81 5.16 8.57
N THR A 14 -10.73 4.30 8.99
CA THR A 14 -10.52 2.83 8.99
C THR A 14 -10.18 2.31 7.58
N THR A 15 -10.86 2.82 6.56
CA THR A 15 -10.60 2.45 5.17
C THR A 15 -9.22 2.94 4.72
N LEU A 16 -8.84 4.18 5.06
CA LEU A 16 -7.53 4.74 4.75
C LEU A 16 -6.41 3.94 5.41
N ASP A 17 -6.55 3.59 6.69
CA ASP A 17 -5.56 2.82 7.43
C ASP A 17 -5.34 1.44 6.79
N GLY A 18 -6.42 0.77 6.35
CA GLY A 18 -6.33 -0.49 5.61
C GLY A 18 -5.56 -0.35 4.29
N VAL A 19 -5.80 0.73 3.54
CA VAL A 19 -5.08 1.02 2.29
C VAL A 19 -3.60 1.33 2.56
N LEU A 20 -3.28 2.12 3.59
CA LEU A 20 -1.91 2.45 3.96
C LEU A 20 -1.12 1.22 4.42
N ASN A 21 -1.74 0.32 5.18
CA ASN A 21 -1.12 -0.96 5.57
C ASN A 21 -0.84 -1.85 4.35
N THR A 22 -1.80 -1.95 3.42
CA THR A 22 -1.62 -2.71 2.18
C THR A 22 -0.47 -2.15 1.34
N LEU A 23 -0.38 -0.83 1.22
CA LEU A 23 0.72 -0.13 0.56
C LEU A 23 2.06 -0.47 1.24
N ALA A 24 2.12 -0.37 2.56
CA ALA A 24 3.32 -0.61 3.35
C ALA A 24 3.88 -2.02 3.12
N GLU A 25 3.02 -3.04 3.22
CA GLU A 25 3.38 -4.44 2.99
C GLU A 25 3.86 -4.68 1.56
N ARG A 26 3.17 -4.11 0.57
CA ARG A 26 3.54 -4.26 -0.85
C ARG A 26 4.89 -3.64 -1.16
N VAL A 27 5.15 -2.43 -0.68
CA VAL A 27 6.44 -1.76 -0.86
C VAL A 27 7.57 -2.57 -0.21
N TYR A 28 7.35 -3.06 1.02
CA TYR A 28 8.31 -3.91 1.72
C TYR A 28 8.61 -5.20 0.94
N ASN A 29 7.57 -5.91 0.50
CA ASN A 29 7.70 -7.18 -0.22
C ASN A 29 8.41 -7.00 -1.57
N LEU A 30 8.03 -5.99 -2.35
CA LEU A 30 8.68 -5.67 -3.63
C LEU A 30 10.15 -5.30 -3.43
N ARG A 31 10.46 -4.51 -2.39
CA ARG A 31 11.84 -4.17 -2.05
C ARG A 31 12.67 -5.42 -1.74
N LYS A 32 12.12 -6.32 -0.91
CA LYS A 32 12.77 -7.58 -0.53
C LYS A 32 12.96 -8.53 -1.71
N ALA A 33 11.96 -8.66 -2.59
CA ALA A 33 12.05 -9.47 -3.80
C ALA A 33 13.17 -9.01 -4.74
N ARG A 34 13.55 -7.73 -4.68
CA ARG A 34 14.67 -7.13 -5.42
C ARG A 34 15.98 -7.11 -4.63
N SER A 35 16.04 -7.75 -3.47
CA SER A 35 17.22 -7.78 -2.58
C SER A 35 17.73 -6.40 -2.18
N LEU A 36 16.85 -5.39 -2.16
CA LEU A 36 17.21 -4.02 -1.80
C LEU A 36 17.11 -3.81 -0.28
N SER A 37 18.10 -3.13 0.30
CA SER A 37 17.95 -2.54 1.64
C SER A 37 17.05 -1.30 1.59
N GLY A 38 16.50 -0.88 2.73
CA GLY A 38 15.72 0.37 2.80
C GLY A 38 16.51 1.58 2.30
N ARG A 39 17.81 1.66 2.65
CA ARG A 39 18.73 2.71 2.16
C ARG A 39 18.95 2.63 0.65
N ALA A 40 19.09 1.43 0.11
CA ALA A 40 19.27 1.23 -1.33
C ALA A 40 18.01 1.64 -2.11
N LEU A 41 16.81 1.30 -1.62
CA LEU A 41 15.56 1.76 -2.22
C LEU A 41 15.44 3.29 -2.15
N ALA A 42 15.73 3.89 -0.99
CA ALA A 42 15.68 5.33 -0.81
C ALA A 42 16.59 6.07 -1.81
N ALA A 43 17.84 5.60 -1.94
CA ALA A 43 18.79 6.14 -2.90
C ALA A 43 18.30 5.96 -4.35
N LYS A 44 17.78 4.77 -4.70
CA LYS A 44 17.26 4.49 -6.06
C LYS A 44 16.04 5.34 -6.40
N ALA A 45 15.16 5.61 -5.44
CA ALA A 45 13.96 6.43 -5.61
C ALA A 45 14.22 7.95 -5.46
N GLY A 46 15.43 8.36 -5.06
CA GLY A 46 15.74 9.78 -4.82
C GLY A 46 14.98 10.38 -3.64
N ILE A 47 14.64 9.58 -2.62
CA ILE A 47 13.93 10.02 -1.41
C ILE A 47 14.74 9.76 -0.15
N ALA A 48 14.38 10.41 0.96
CA ALA A 48 15.08 10.23 2.22
C ALA A 48 14.80 8.83 2.81
N HIS A 49 15.82 8.19 3.40
CA HIS A 49 15.67 6.88 4.05
C HIS A 49 14.57 6.83 5.13
N PRO A 50 14.41 7.85 6.00
CA PRO A 50 13.30 7.87 6.95
C PRO A 50 11.92 7.84 6.28
N THR A 51 11.80 8.38 5.07
CA THR A 51 10.56 8.33 4.29
C THR A 51 10.23 6.89 3.91
N VAL A 52 11.21 6.09 3.45
CA VAL A 52 11.00 4.66 3.17
C VAL A 52 10.56 3.90 4.43
N VAL A 53 11.23 4.14 5.56
CA VAL A 53 10.88 3.50 6.83
C VAL A 53 9.45 3.85 7.26
N ALA A 54 9.05 5.13 7.12
CA ALA A 54 7.71 5.57 7.48
C ALA A 54 6.62 4.98 6.57
N ILE A 55 6.92 4.80 5.28
CA ILE A 55 6.01 4.16 4.31
C ILE A 55 5.84 2.69 4.64
N GLU A 56 6.93 1.95 4.81
CA GLU A 56 6.88 0.51 5.15
C GLU A 56 6.30 0.24 6.53
N GLY A 57 6.26 1.24 7.42
CA GLY A 57 5.57 1.17 8.69
C GLY A 57 4.10 1.64 8.66
N GLY A 58 3.56 2.04 7.51
CA GLY A 58 2.18 2.56 7.39
C GLY A 58 1.94 3.87 8.15
N ALA A 59 3.01 4.57 8.59
CA ALA A 59 2.92 5.64 9.57
C ALA A 59 2.60 7.03 8.97
N ILE A 60 2.57 7.14 7.63
CA ILE A 60 2.36 8.42 6.95
C ILE A 60 1.37 8.32 5.79
N ASN A 61 0.61 9.39 5.60
CA ASN A 61 -0.13 9.60 4.36
C ASN A 61 0.85 10.03 3.26
N VAL A 62 1.11 9.12 2.32
CA VAL A 62 2.13 9.27 1.29
C VAL A 62 1.59 10.10 0.13
N SER A 63 2.36 11.10 -0.32
CA SER A 63 2.01 11.85 -1.52
C SER A 63 2.11 10.98 -2.78
N ILE A 64 1.24 11.21 -3.75
CA ILE A 64 1.27 10.52 -5.06
C ILE A 64 2.64 10.64 -5.74
N ALA A 65 3.32 11.79 -5.63
CA ALA A 65 4.65 11.98 -6.19
C ALA A 65 5.67 10.95 -5.67
N ILE A 66 5.66 10.67 -4.37
CA ILE A 66 6.53 9.65 -3.76
C ILE A 66 6.17 8.25 -4.25
N LEU A 67 4.87 7.96 -4.44
CA LEU A 67 4.43 6.69 -5.01
C LEU A 67 4.96 6.50 -6.43
N VAL A 68 4.92 7.53 -7.27
CA VAL A 68 5.50 7.47 -8.62
C VAL A 68 7.00 7.16 -8.58
N LEU A 69 7.76 7.81 -7.69
CA LEU A 69 9.19 7.57 -7.53
C LEU A 69 9.48 6.14 -7.05
N LEU A 70 8.69 5.62 -6.11
CA LEU A 70 8.82 4.23 -5.66
C LEU A 70 8.48 3.23 -6.76
N ALA A 71 7.43 3.46 -7.54
CA ALA A 71 7.04 2.59 -8.65
C ALA A 71 8.15 2.51 -9.70
N GLN A 72 8.75 3.65 -10.04
CA GLN A 72 9.92 3.71 -10.94
C GLN A 72 11.13 2.97 -10.35
N ALA A 73 11.46 3.19 -9.08
CA ALA A 73 12.60 2.53 -8.44
C ALA A 73 12.40 1.02 -8.28
N LEU A 74 11.17 0.58 -8.05
CA LEU A 74 10.77 -0.82 -7.96
C LEU A 74 10.41 -1.42 -9.32
N GLU A 75 10.51 -0.67 -10.41
CA GLU A 75 10.19 -1.09 -11.79
C GLU A 75 8.86 -1.87 -11.86
N VAL A 76 7.82 -1.28 -11.27
CA VAL A 76 6.45 -1.81 -11.30
C VAL A 76 5.50 -0.70 -11.72
N ASP A 77 4.31 -1.09 -12.19
CA ASP A 77 3.23 -0.13 -12.35
C ASP A 77 2.72 0.36 -10.99
N ILE A 78 2.29 1.62 -10.90
CA ILE A 78 1.80 2.22 -9.66
C ILE A 78 0.54 1.52 -9.11
N SER A 79 -0.27 0.91 -9.99
CA SER A 79 -1.43 0.10 -9.58
C SER A 79 -1.06 -1.08 -8.70
N VAL A 80 0.17 -1.60 -8.80
CA VAL A 80 0.67 -2.70 -7.96
C VAL A 80 0.70 -2.30 -6.49
N PHE A 81 0.67 -1.03 -6.12
CA PHE A 81 0.55 -0.62 -4.73
C PHE A 81 -0.86 -0.75 -4.15
N PHE A 82 -1.87 -0.86 -5.02
CA PHE A 82 -3.28 -0.78 -4.66
C PHE A 82 -4.11 -1.99 -5.11
N ASP A 83 -3.49 -2.95 -5.81
CA ASP A 83 -4.22 -4.09 -6.36
C ASP A 83 -4.93 -4.89 -5.26
N VAL A 84 -6.07 -5.45 -5.64
CA VAL A 84 -7.23 -5.63 -4.77
C VAL A 84 -7.07 -6.87 -3.89
N GLY A 85 -6.45 -6.68 -2.74
CA GLY A 85 -6.64 -7.50 -1.55
C GLY A 85 -7.32 -6.66 -0.48
N PHE A 86 -8.41 -5.94 -0.83
CA PHE A 86 -9.25 -5.29 0.17
C PHE A 86 -9.82 -6.38 1.09
N ASN A 87 -9.10 -6.71 2.16
CA ASN A 87 -9.59 -7.53 3.25
C ASN A 87 -10.54 -6.69 4.11
N ILE A 88 -11.59 -6.17 3.48
CA ILE A 88 -12.75 -5.65 4.19
C ILE A 88 -13.62 -6.88 4.44
N LYS A 89 -13.39 -7.53 5.60
CA LYS A 89 -14.06 -8.70 6.20
C LYS A 89 -13.27 -10.03 6.15
N SER A 90 -12.47 -10.29 7.18
CA SER A 90 -12.20 -11.66 7.66
C SER A 90 -12.90 -11.95 8.99
N SER A 91 -14.24 -11.92 8.97
CA SER A 91 -15.06 -12.57 10.01
C SER A 91 -16.33 -13.25 9.46
N ASP A 92 -16.52 -13.35 8.15
CA ASP A 92 -17.64 -14.12 7.55
C ASP A 92 -17.11 -15.12 6.50
N GLU A 93 -16.60 -16.26 6.96
CA GLU A 93 -16.20 -17.42 6.15
C GLU A 93 -17.41 -18.22 5.57
N ALA A 94 -18.51 -17.56 5.21
CA ALA A 94 -19.73 -18.27 4.78
C ALA A 94 -20.04 -18.20 3.27
N PHE A 95 -19.45 -17.26 2.52
CA PHE A 95 -19.94 -16.98 1.15
C PHE A 95 -19.26 -17.81 0.03
N THR A 96 -18.09 -18.39 0.27
CA THR A 96 -17.31 -19.08 -0.79
C THR A 96 -17.76 -20.53 -1.07
N ARG A 97 -18.86 -21.01 -0.45
CA ARG A 97 -19.41 -22.36 -0.68
C ARG A 97 -20.70 -22.40 -1.51
N GLY A 98 -20.95 -21.40 -2.37
CA GLY A 98 -22.21 -21.30 -3.11
C GLY A 98 -22.15 -21.21 -4.64
N VAL A 99 -21.00 -20.89 -5.25
CA VAL A 99 -21.00 -20.47 -6.67
C VAL A 99 -19.95 -21.23 -7.49
N THR A 100 -20.11 -22.55 -7.57
CA THR A 100 -19.61 -23.39 -8.68
C THR A 100 -20.43 -24.69 -8.65
N THR A 101 -21.55 -24.80 -9.36
CA THR A 101 -21.57 -25.47 -10.67
C THR A 101 -22.99 -25.42 -11.25
N ARG A 102 -23.14 -24.78 -12.41
CA ARG A 102 -24.10 -25.22 -13.43
C ARG A 102 -23.48 -24.96 -14.79
N ARG A 103 -22.79 -25.98 -15.31
CA ARG A 103 -22.49 -26.10 -16.73
C ARG A 103 -23.77 -26.52 -17.43
N TYR A 104 -24.20 -25.75 -18.42
CA TYR A 104 -24.99 -26.27 -19.53
C TYR A 104 -24.03 -26.78 -20.59
#